data_AF-A0A0P1A7H0-F1
#
_entry.id   AF-A0A0P1A7H0-F1
#
_cell.length_a   1.000
_cell.length_b   1.000
_cell.length_c   1.000
_cell.angle_alpha   90.00
_cell.angle_beta   90.00
_cell.angle_gamma   90.00
#
_symmetry.space_group_name_H-M   'P 1'
#
loop_
_entity.id
_entity.type
_entity.pdbx_description
1 polymer ?
#
loop_
_entity_poly.entity_id
_entity_poly.type
_entity_poly.pdbx_seq_one_letter_code
_entity_poly.pdbx_strand_id
1 'polypeptide(L)'
;MLQAGEHVQTRRLGLNPESVNALSADVKSPSYLSRIKNWVHTQIGGIHMAWKTLPAKLPETSVILGHTPCYIASVIKKFDPEFKNFLQLKQEGKIPENSLYHDLTIFSKEYEQFTSKDKSITELIGNFNKLREKELKLPWLYRFRSFFLARNARRLIAKGLSNDQLIDHHVTPYTYFSSIPTKDKKALTGAELEKWSNEPKVQDWIEFTKRYDERYPFPKELIIE
;
A
#
# COMPACT_ATOMS: atom_id res chain seq x y z
N MET A 1 -45.29 -20.18 22.13
CA MET A 1 -44.00 -20.52 22.78
C MET A 1 -43.22 -21.43 21.83
N LEU A 2 -42.06 -20.97 21.38
CA LEU A 2 -40.83 -21.76 21.15
C LEU A 2 -39.77 -20.74 20.67
N GLN A 3 -38.97 -20.29 21.63
CA GLN A 3 -37.71 -19.59 21.41
C GLN A 3 -36.66 -20.59 20.89
N ALA A 4 -35.93 -20.20 19.85
CA ALA A 4 -34.57 -20.61 19.56
C ALA A 4 -34.02 -19.57 18.57
N GLY A 5 -33.00 -18.75 18.84
CA GLY A 5 -31.89 -18.95 19.75
C GLY A 5 -30.64 -19.37 19.00
N GLU A 6 -30.24 -18.66 17.95
CA GLU A 6 -28.91 -18.77 17.35
C GLU A 6 -28.37 -17.38 16.96
N HIS A 7 -27.82 -16.69 17.95
CA HIS A 7 -26.89 -15.59 17.70
C HIS A 7 -25.56 -16.19 17.26
N VAL A 8 -25.36 -16.32 15.95
CA VAL A 8 -24.02 -16.52 15.40
C VAL A 8 -23.29 -15.18 15.49
N GLN A 9 -22.57 -14.95 16.59
CA GLN A 9 -21.60 -13.86 16.70
C GLN A 9 -20.45 -14.15 15.72
N THR A 10 -20.55 -13.64 14.50
CA THR A 10 -19.40 -13.52 13.61
C THR A 10 -18.46 -12.45 14.16
N ARG A 11 -17.57 -12.83 15.08
CA ARG A 11 -16.31 -12.12 15.32
C ARG A 11 -15.45 -12.26 14.07
N ARG A 12 -15.62 -11.38 13.08
CA ARG A 12 -14.68 -11.20 11.97
C ARG A 12 -14.45 -9.71 11.75
N LEU A 13 -13.18 -9.31 11.93
CA LEU A 13 -12.57 -8.09 11.39
C LEU A 13 -13.18 -6.74 11.80
N GLY A 14 -13.88 -6.58 12.92
CA GLY A 14 -14.18 -5.26 13.51
C GLY A 14 -14.78 -4.20 12.56
N LEU A 15 -15.36 -4.63 11.43
CA LEU A 15 -16.01 -3.80 10.44
C LEU A 15 -17.48 -3.96 10.73
N ASN A 16 -18.06 -2.95 11.37
CA ASN A 16 -19.43 -3.00 11.82
C ASN A 16 -20.35 -3.03 10.58
N PRO A 17 -21.11 -4.12 10.33
CA PRO A 17 -21.97 -4.24 9.15
C PRO A 17 -23.12 -3.20 9.13
N GLU A 18 -23.35 -2.52 10.26
CA GLU A 18 -24.37 -1.47 10.39
C GLU A 18 -24.04 -0.18 9.63
N SER A 19 -22.77 0.10 9.32
CA SER A 19 -22.37 1.33 8.61
C SER A 19 -22.86 1.41 7.16
N VAL A 20 -23.28 0.27 6.57
CA VAL A 20 -23.82 0.19 5.20
C VAL A 20 -25.33 0.41 5.16
N ASN A 21 -26.03 0.36 6.30
CA ASN A 21 -27.49 0.45 6.36
C ASN A 21 -28.04 1.88 6.59
N ALA A 22 -27.19 2.87 6.85
CA ALA A 22 -27.64 4.21 7.24
C ALA A 22 -28.05 5.13 6.06
N LEU A 23 -27.92 4.69 4.80
CA LEU A 23 -28.19 5.53 3.61
C LEU A 23 -29.44 5.12 2.80
N SER A 24 -30.27 4.21 3.30
CA SER A 24 -31.43 3.70 2.56
C SER A 24 -32.70 3.68 3.41
N ALA A 25 -33.06 4.84 3.96
CA ALA A 25 -34.30 5.01 4.73
C ALA A 25 -35.60 4.88 3.89
N ASP A 26 -35.53 4.53 2.60
CA ASP A 26 -36.73 4.37 1.76
C ASP A 26 -36.63 3.26 0.69
N VAL A 27 -35.72 2.29 0.85
CA VAL A 27 -35.55 1.21 -0.12
C VAL A 27 -36.29 -0.04 0.35
N LYS A 28 -37.30 -0.46 -0.43
CA LYS A 28 -38.01 -1.75 -0.30
C LYS A 28 -37.05 -2.84 0.18
N SER A 29 -37.45 -3.54 1.25
CA SER A 29 -36.65 -4.58 1.87
C SER A 29 -36.00 -5.48 0.81
N PRO A 30 -34.67 -5.55 0.74
CA PRO A 30 -34.00 -6.24 -0.35
C PRO A 30 -34.44 -7.70 -0.35
N SER A 31 -34.92 -8.17 -1.51
CA SER A 31 -35.27 -9.56 -1.77
C SER A 31 -34.19 -10.52 -1.28
N TYR A 32 -34.57 -11.73 -0.89
CA TYR A 32 -33.63 -12.77 -0.41
C TYR A 32 -32.42 -12.95 -1.35
N LEU A 33 -32.65 -12.94 -2.67
CA LEU A 33 -31.60 -13.02 -3.68
C LEU A 33 -30.66 -11.80 -3.68
N SER A 34 -31.19 -10.58 -3.47
CA SER A 34 -30.34 -9.39 -3.33
C SER A 34 -29.52 -9.38 -2.04
N ARG A 35 -30.01 -10.00 -0.96
CA ARG A 35 -29.23 -10.20 0.27
C ARG A 35 -28.08 -11.18 0.06
N ILE A 36 -28.33 -12.30 -0.63
CA ILE A 36 -27.28 -13.26 -1.01
C ILE A 36 -26.26 -12.62 -1.95
N LYS A 37 -26.72 -11.88 -2.97
CA LYS A 37 -25.83 -11.17 -3.90
C LYS A 37 -24.96 -10.15 -3.18
N ASN A 38 -25.54 -9.36 -2.27
CA ASN A 38 -24.78 -8.41 -1.45
C ASN A 38 -23.80 -9.15 -0.54
N TRP A 39 -24.20 -10.25 0.10
CA TRP A 39 -23.30 -11.06 0.92
C TRP A 39 -22.10 -11.61 0.13
N VAL A 40 -22.34 -12.16 -1.08
CA VAL A 40 -21.27 -12.63 -1.97
C VAL A 40 -20.36 -11.46 -2.39
N HIS A 41 -20.91 -10.31 -2.77
CA HIS A 41 -20.11 -9.13 -3.08
C HIS A 41 -19.27 -8.65 -1.89
N THR A 42 -19.83 -8.66 -0.68
CA THR A 42 -19.11 -8.30 0.54
C THR A 42 -18.00 -9.30 0.85
N GLN A 43 -18.21 -10.60 0.65
CA GLN A 43 -17.16 -11.61 0.83
C GLN A 43 -16.04 -11.45 -0.21
N ILE A 44 -16.39 -11.27 -1.50
CA ILE A 44 -15.40 -11.04 -2.56
C ILE A 44 -14.63 -9.74 -2.30
N GLY A 45 -15.32 -8.67 -1.91
CA GLY A 45 -14.71 -7.40 -1.52
C GLY A 45 -13.77 -7.56 -0.32
N GLY A 46 -14.18 -8.31 0.70
CA GLY A 46 -13.36 -8.62 1.88
C GLY A 46 -12.12 -9.45 1.55
N ILE A 47 -12.24 -10.46 0.68
CA ILE A 47 -11.10 -11.26 0.20
C ILE A 47 -10.15 -10.40 -0.61
N HIS A 48 -10.67 -9.58 -1.54
CA HIS A 48 -9.86 -8.68 -2.37
C HIS A 48 -9.14 -7.64 -1.52
N MET A 49 -9.82 -7.10 -0.51
CA MET A 49 -9.24 -6.22 0.49
C MET A 49 -8.13 -6.93 1.26
N ALA A 50 -8.42 -8.09 1.86
CA ALA A 50 -7.43 -8.87 2.60
C ALA A 50 -6.19 -9.19 1.75
N TRP A 51 -6.36 -9.49 0.46
CA TRP A 51 -5.26 -9.73 -0.47
C TRP A 51 -4.44 -8.46 -0.76
N LYS A 52 -5.10 -7.31 -0.94
CA LYS A 52 -4.43 -6.03 -1.20
C LYS A 52 -3.78 -5.42 0.04
N THR A 53 -4.25 -5.80 1.22
CA THR A 53 -3.79 -5.26 2.50
C THR A 53 -2.87 -6.20 3.28
N LEU A 54 -2.81 -7.49 2.91
CA LEU A 54 -1.80 -8.44 3.38
C LEU A 54 -0.37 -7.87 3.36
N PRO A 55 0.03 -7.09 2.33
CA PRO A 55 1.34 -6.44 2.30
C PRO A 55 1.62 -5.53 3.52
N ALA A 56 0.62 -4.93 4.16
CA ALA A 56 0.85 -4.04 5.32
C ALA A 56 1.56 -4.75 6.50
N LYS A 57 1.47 -6.08 6.61
CA LYS A 57 2.10 -6.87 7.68
C LYS A 57 3.61 -7.08 7.51
N LEU A 58 4.14 -6.87 6.32
CA LEU A 58 5.55 -7.05 6.00
C LEU A 58 6.07 -5.84 5.22
N PRO A 59 6.20 -4.67 5.88
CA PRO A 59 6.50 -3.39 5.25
C PRO A 59 7.59 -3.45 4.17
N GLU A 60 8.75 -4.00 4.51
CA GLU A 60 9.92 -3.99 3.63
C GLU A 60 9.72 -4.88 2.40
N THR A 61 9.15 -6.07 2.61
CA THR A 61 8.78 -6.99 1.51
C THR A 61 7.76 -6.31 0.60
N SER A 62 6.86 -5.54 1.17
CA SER A 62 5.78 -4.87 0.46
C SER A 62 6.29 -3.74 -0.41
N VAL A 63 7.23 -2.92 0.09
CA VAL A 63 7.91 -1.92 -0.74
C VAL A 63 8.58 -2.58 -1.94
N ILE A 64 9.32 -3.67 -1.69
CA ILE A 64 10.03 -4.43 -2.74
C ILE A 64 9.05 -4.96 -3.80
N LEU A 65 7.88 -5.42 -3.38
CA LEU A 65 6.83 -5.93 -4.25
C LEU A 65 5.94 -4.85 -4.87
N GLY A 66 6.31 -3.57 -4.74
CA GLY A 66 5.58 -2.47 -5.36
C GLY A 66 4.27 -2.11 -4.63
N HIS A 67 4.23 -2.29 -3.32
CA HIS A 67 3.16 -1.81 -2.47
C HIS A 67 3.66 -0.63 -1.62
N THR A 68 2.87 0.43 -1.52
CA THR A 68 3.16 1.57 -0.64
C THR A 68 2.01 1.74 0.35
N PRO A 69 2.26 2.27 1.57
CA PRO A 69 1.21 2.49 2.54
C PRO A 69 0.15 3.45 2.00
N CYS A 70 0.55 4.50 1.25
CA CYS A 70 -0.40 5.42 0.66
C CYS A 70 -1.30 4.77 -0.40
N TYR A 71 -0.76 3.87 -1.22
CA TYR A 71 -1.57 3.10 -2.16
C TYR A 71 -2.55 2.19 -1.42
N ILE A 72 -2.11 1.49 -0.38
CA ILE A 72 -2.98 0.65 0.45
C ILE A 72 -4.08 1.50 1.11
N ALA A 73 -3.74 2.67 1.64
CA ALA A 73 -4.70 3.60 2.21
C ALA A 73 -5.72 4.09 1.17
N SER A 74 -5.29 4.37 -0.06
CA SER A 74 -6.20 4.72 -1.18
C SER A 74 -7.16 3.59 -1.54
N VAL A 75 -6.72 2.33 -1.39
CA VAL A 75 -7.57 1.16 -1.58
C VAL A 75 -8.59 1.09 -0.44
N ILE A 76 -8.17 1.24 0.82
CA ILE A 76 -9.06 1.24 1.99
C ILE A 76 -10.11 2.34 1.87
N LYS A 77 -9.72 3.54 1.42
CA LYS A 77 -10.64 4.68 1.23
C LYS A 77 -11.79 4.37 0.26
N LYS A 78 -11.63 3.41 -0.66
CA LYS A 78 -12.74 2.96 -1.53
C LYS A 78 -13.82 2.17 -0.76
N PHE A 79 -13.47 1.61 0.38
CA PHE A 79 -14.35 0.80 1.24
C PHE A 79 -14.77 1.54 2.51
N ASP A 80 -13.91 2.41 3.04
CA ASP A 80 -14.17 3.29 4.19
C ASP A 80 -13.72 4.73 3.85
N PRO A 81 -14.53 5.52 3.11
CA PRO A 81 -14.15 6.82 2.55
C PRO A 81 -13.69 7.87 3.57
N GLU A 82 -14.15 7.74 4.82
CA GLU A 82 -13.87 8.66 5.93
C GLU A 82 -13.11 7.97 7.07
N PHE A 83 -12.65 6.72 6.87
CA PHE A 83 -12.01 5.92 7.91
C PHE A 83 -12.83 5.86 9.21
N LYS A 84 -14.18 5.83 9.12
CA LYS A 84 -15.09 5.94 10.28
C LYS A 84 -14.82 4.86 11.31
N ASN A 85 -14.59 3.63 10.84
CA ASN A 85 -14.31 2.51 11.73
C ASN A 85 -12.98 2.71 12.47
N PHE A 86 -11.97 3.25 11.78
CA PHE A 86 -10.69 3.57 12.42
C PHE A 86 -10.85 4.68 13.46
N LEU A 87 -11.52 5.78 13.11
CA LEU A 87 -11.73 6.91 14.01
C LEU A 87 -12.50 6.48 15.26
N GLN A 88 -13.51 5.62 15.11
CA GLN A 88 -14.22 5.04 16.25
C GLN A 88 -13.29 4.20 17.14
N LEU A 89 -12.51 3.28 16.55
CA LEU A 89 -11.56 2.47 17.31
C LEU A 89 -10.48 3.31 18.02
N LYS A 90 -10.04 4.41 17.39
CA LYS A 90 -9.10 5.38 17.96
C LYS A 90 -9.71 6.14 19.13
N GLN A 91 -10.95 6.63 19.01
CA GLN A 91 -11.68 7.30 20.09
C GLN A 91 -11.92 6.39 21.29
N GLU A 92 -12.19 5.10 21.04
CA GLU A 92 -12.37 4.11 22.09
C GLU A 92 -11.05 3.65 22.73
N GLY A 93 -9.89 4.10 22.24
CA GLY A 93 -8.57 3.66 22.71
C GLY A 93 -8.28 2.17 22.45
N LYS A 94 -9.03 1.55 21.53
CA LYS A 94 -9.01 0.11 21.25
C LYS A 94 -8.58 -0.16 19.82
N ILE A 95 -7.47 0.42 19.36
CA ILE A 95 -6.87 -0.03 18.10
C ILE A 95 -6.25 -1.41 18.39
N PRO A 96 -6.81 -2.52 17.87
CA PRO A 96 -6.22 -3.82 18.12
C PRO A 96 -4.83 -3.87 17.49
N GLU A 97 -3.84 -4.43 18.19
CA GLU A 97 -2.48 -4.63 17.65
C GLU A 97 -2.51 -5.43 16.34
N ASN A 98 -3.46 -6.35 16.19
CA ASN A 98 -3.64 -7.16 14.97
C ASN A 98 -4.60 -6.52 13.94
N SER A 99 -4.84 -5.21 14.03
CA SER A 99 -5.70 -4.52 13.08
C SER A 99 -4.93 -4.04 11.85
N LEU A 100 -5.63 -4.04 10.72
CA LEU A 100 -5.13 -3.50 9.46
C LEU A 100 -4.60 -2.07 9.62
N TYR A 101 -5.28 -1.26 10.42
CA TYR A 101 -4.89 0.12 10.63
C TYR A 101 -3.59 0.24 11.41
N HIS A 102 -3.39 -0.60 12.44
CA HIS A 102 -2.12 -0.68 13.15
C HIS A 102 -0.97 -1.09 12.21
N ASP A 103 -1.15 -2.18 11.44
CA ASP A 103 -0.17 -2.64 10.45
C ASP A 103 0.16 -1.53 9.42
N LEU A 104 -0.85 -0.81 8.96
CA LEU A 104 -0.69 0.28 8.00
C LEU A 104 0.05 1.49 8.59
N THR A 105 -0.18 1.80 9.87
CA THR A 105 0.56 2.88 10.55
C THR A 105 2.03 2.54 10.74
N ILE A 106 2.34 1.30 11.14
CA ILE A 106 3.72 0.81 11.22
C ILE A 106 4.36 0.88 9.83
N PHE A 107 3.66 0.38 8.81
CA PHE A 107 4.15 0.43 7.45
C PHE A 107 4.40 1.87 6.99
N SER A 108 3.53 2.83 7.32
CA SER A 108 3.76 4.25 7.02
C SER A 108 5.03 4.79 7.66
N LYS A 109 5.23 4.53 8.97
CA LYS A 109 6.42 4.99 9.71
C LYS A 109 7.70 4.38 9.14
N GLU A 110 7.68 3.12 8.75
CA GLU A 110 8.81 2.48 8.07
C GLU A 110 9.01 3.04 6.65
N TYR A 111 7.93 3.30 5.91
CA TYR A 111 7.99 3.82 4.56
C TYR A 111 8.55 5.24 4.46
N GLU A 112 8.25 6.09 5.46
CA GLU A 112 8.82 7.44 5.58
C GLU A 112 10.35 7.41 5.61
N GLN A 113 10.95 6.33 6.12
CA GLN A 113 12.40 6.18 6.07
C GLN A 113 12.94 6.11 4.64
N PHE A 114 12.13 5.74 3.66
CA PHE A 114 12.52 5.62 2.26
C PHE A 114 12.08 6.80 1.39
N THR A 115 11.20 7.69 1.88
CA THR A 115 10.55 8.72 1.06
C THR A 115 10.52 10.12 1.65
N SER A 116 10.97 10.32 2.89
CA SER A 116 10.80 11.59 3.59
C SER A 116 11.42 12.80 2.86
N LYS A 117 10.68 13.92 2.88
CA LYS A 117 10.96 15.18 2.17
C LYS A 117 12.24 15.88 2.63
N ASP A 118 12.70 15.58 3.85
CA ASP A 118 13.86 16.24 4.47
C ASP A 118 15.18 15.50 4.21
N LYS A 119 15.14 14.36 3.53
CA LYS A 119 16.33 13.53 3.26
C LYS A 119 17.08 14.01 2.03
N SER A 120 18.41 13.99 2.12
CA SER A 120 19.26 14.21 0.96
C SER A 120 19.06 13.10 -0.09
N ILE A 121 19.33 13.41 -1.36
CA ILE A 121 19.20 12.43 -2.46
C ILE A 121 20.07 11.19 -2.19
N THR A 122 21.27 11.38 -1.67
CA THR A 122 22.21 10.30 -1.34
C THR A 122 21.67 9.40 -0.22
N GLU A 123 21.01 9.96 0.79
CA GLU A 123 20.33 9.18 1.84
C GLU A 123 19.17 8.36 1.29
N LEU A 124 18.33 8.95 0.43
CA LEU A 124 17.23 8.23 -0.21
C LEU A 124 17.77 7.03 -0.98
N ILE A 125 18.75 7.24 -1.85
CA ILE A 125 19.41 6.16 -2.61
C ILE A 125 20.01 5.11 -1.67
N GLY A 126 20.68 5.54 -0.59
CA GLY A 126 21.23 4.62 0.42
C GLY A 126 20.15 3.74 1.07
N ASN A 127 18.98 4.28 1.35
CA ASN A 127 17.87 3.51 1.92
C ASN A 127 17.26 2.54 0.89
N PHE A 128 17.15 2.94 -0.37
CA PHE A 128 16.73 2.04 -1.45
C PHE A 128 17.76 0.93 -1.74
N ASN A 129 19.06 1.21 -1.59
CA ASN A 129 20.10 0.18 -1.66
C ASN A 129 19.96 -0.86 -0.54
N LYS A 130 19.63 -0.43 0.70
CA LYS A 130 19.33 -1.37 1.80
C LYS A 130 18.14 -2.27 1.47
N LEU A 131 17.09 -1.74 0.84
CA LEU A 131 15.95 -2.56 0.38
C LEU A 131 16.38 -3.59 -0.68
N ARG A 132 17.26 -3.20 -1.60
CA ARG A 132 17.82 -4.13 -2.61
C ARG A 132 18.64 -5.25 -1.97
N GLU A 133 19.41 -4.96 -0.92
CA GLU A 133 20.12 -6.01 -0.16
C GLU A 133 19.15 -6.96 0.55
N LYS A 134 18.03 -6.45 1.06
CA LYS A 134 16.98 -7.25 1.69
C LYS A 134 16.22 -8.09 0.66
N GLU A 135 15.99 -7.57 -0.54
CA GLU A 135 15.39 -8.31 -1.65
C GLU A 135 16.16 -9.61 -1.92
N LEU A 136 17.49 -9.59 -1.85
CA LEU A 136 18.31 -10.79 -2.06
C LEU A 136 18.08 -11.89 -1.01
N LYS A 137 17.65 -11.51 0.20
CA LYS A 137 17.33 -12.41 1.31
C LYS A 137 15.91 -12.96 1.24
N LEU A 138 15.05 -12.43 0.36
CA LEU A 138 13.68 -12.92 0.21
C LEU A 138 13.65 -14.31 -0.47
N PRO A 139 12.59 -15.11 -0.20
CA PRO A 139 12.32 -16.32 -0.96
C PRO A 139 12.28 -16.09 -2.47
N TRP A 140 12.69 -17.10 -3.24
CA TRP A 140 12.88 -17.01 -4.69
C TRP A 140 11.62 -16.51 -5.44
N LEU A 141 10.43 -16.88 -4.99
CA LEU A 141 9.14 -16.44 -5.57
C LEU A 141 8.98 -14.92 -5.50
N TYR A 142 9.32 -14.31 -4.36
CA TYR A 142 9.22 -12.86 -4.18
C TYR A 142 10.28 -12.12 -4.98
N ARG A 143 11.51 -12.66 -5.01
CA ARG A 143 12.59 -12.14 -5.87
C ARG A 143 12.21 -12.17 -7.35
N PHE A 144 11.62 -13.27 -7.80
CA PHE A 144 11.15 -13.42 -9.17
C PHE A 144 10.06 -12.38 -9.47
N ARG A 145 9.08 -12.23 -8.59
CA ARG A 145 8.03 -11.22 -8.75
C ARG A 145 8.59 -9.79 -8.80
N SER A 146 9.48 -9.42 -7.88
CA SER A 146 10.16 -8.13 -7.89
C SER A 146 10.92 -7.88 -9.20
N PHE A 147 11.64 -8.88 -9.70
CA PHE A 147 12.33 -8.80 -10.99
C PHE A 147 11.37 -8.50 -12.15
N PHE A 148 10.19 -9.15 -12.19
CA PHE A 148 9.19 -8.86 -13.22
C PHE A 148 8.62 -7.44 -13.11
N LEU A 149 8.38 -6.94 -11.90
CA LEU A 149 7.93 -5.58 -11.67
C LEU A 149 8.97 -4.55 -12.14
N ALA A 150 10.23 -4.72 -11.73
CA ALA A 150 11.35 -3.86 -12.16
C ALA A 150 11.55 -3.91 -13.69
N ARG A 151 11.45 -5.10 -14.29
CA ARG A 151 11.53 -5.27 -15.75
C ARG A 151 10.37 -4.58 -16.47
N ASN A 152 9.16 -4.66 -15.93
CA ASN A 152 8.00 -3.99 -16.50
C ASN A 152 8.16 -2.47 -16.42
N ALA A 153 8.51 -1.94 -15.24
CA ALA A 153 8.82 -0.53 -15.04
C ALA A 153 9.87 -0.04 -16.05
N ARG A 154 10.97 -0.78 -16.21
CA ARG A 154 12.01 -0.47 -17.20
C ARG A 154 11.47 -0.36 -18.63
N ARG A 155 10.58 -1.27 -19.03
CA ARG A 155 9.97 -1.26 -20.37
C ARG A 155 9.05 -0.05 -20.55
N LEU A 156 8.28 0.30 -19.52
CA LEU A 156 7.38 1.46 -19.57
C LEU A 156 8.16 2.77 -19.62
N ILE A 157 9.21 2.91 -18.80
CA ILE A 157 10.12 4.07 -18.83
C ILE A 157 10.80 4.19 -20.20
N ALA A 158 11.30 3.07 -20.76
CA ALA A 158 11.93 3.06 -22.08
C ALA A 158 10.97 3.44 -23.23
N LYS A 159 9.66 3.28 -23.03
CA LYS A 159 8.64 3.74 -23.98
C LYS A 159 8.34 5.25 -23.86
N GLY A 160 8.92 5.94 -22.89
CA GLY A 160 8.71 7.37 -22.68
C GLY A 160 7.33 7.72 -22.12
N LEU A 161 6.71 6.81 -21.35
CA LEU A 161 5.45 7.10 -20.68
C LEU A 161 5.64 8.24 -19.66
N SER A 162 4.61 9.07 -19.50
CA SER A 162 4.62 10.14 -18.49
C SER A 162 4.54 9.56 -17.08
N ASN A 163 4.94 10.35 -16.08
CA ASN A 163 4.86 9.95 -14.67
C ASN A 163 3.46 9.47 -14.27
N ASP A 164 2.41 10.16 -14.72
CA ASP A 164 1.03 9.79 -14.41
C ASP A 164 0.65 8.43 -15.03
N GLN A 165 1.08 8.17 -16.28
CA GLN A 165 0.86 6.88 -16.93
C GLN A 165 1.64 5.75 -16.25
N LEU A 166 2.86 6.02 -15.78
CA LEU A 166 3.65 5.04 -15.02
C LEU A 166 2.92 4.67 -13.72
N ILE A 167 2.36 5.65 -13.01
CA ILE A 167 1.56 5.43 -11.79
C ILE A 167 0.31 4.59 -12.10
N ASP A 168 -0.42 4.92 -13.17
CA ASP A 168 -1.61 4.17 -13.60
C ASP A 168 -1.28 2.71 -13.97
N HIS A 169 -0.04 2.45 -14.41
CA HIS A 169 0.50 1.11 -14.63
C HIS A 169 1.11 0.46 -13.38
N HIS A 170 0.84 1.00 -12.19
CA HIS A 170 1.31 0.49 -10.89
C HIS A 170 2.82 0.46 -10.74
N VAL A 171 3.54 1.35 -11.43
CA VAL A 171 4.94 1.62 -11.09
C VAL A 171 4.97 2.36 -9.77
N THR A 172 5.79 1.90 -8.83
CA THR A 172 6.06 2.54 -7.55
C THR A 172 7.48 3.11 -7.49
N PRO A 173 7.77 4.02 -6.53
CA PRO A 173 9.11 4.59 -6.37
C PRO A 173 10.21 3.53 -6.29
N TYR A 174 9.97 2.42 -5.57
CA TYR A 174 10.93 1.31 -5.51
C TYR A 174 11.13 0.63 -6.86
N THR A 175 10.05 0.27 -7.55
CA THR A 175 10.15 -0.44 -8.85
C THR A 175 10.75 0.42 -9.95
N TYR A 176 10.54 1.75 -9.88
CA TYR A 176 11.23 2.71 -10.74
C TYR A 176 12.72 2.69 -10.41
N PHE A 177 13.09 2.89 -9.14
CA PHE A 177 14.49 2.89 -8.70
C PHE A 177 15.22 1.60 -9.10
N SER A 178 14.61 0.44 -8.87
CA SER A 178 15.20 -0.86 -9.21
C SER A 178 15.32 -1.10 -10.72
N SER A 179 14.58 -0.35 -11.54
CA SER A 179 14.70 -0.37 -13.00
C SER A 179 15.91 0.42 -13.52
N ILE A 180 16.44 1.36 -12.73
CA ILE A 180 17.59 2.19 -13.12
C ILE A 180 18.84 1.30 -13.11
N PRO A 181 19.51 1.11 -14.26
CA PRO A 181 20.69 0.27 -14.34
C PRO A 181 21.84 0.90 -13.57
N THR A 182 22.31 0.22 -12.52
CA THR A 182 23.60 0.53 -11.91
C THR A 182 24.68 -0.31 -12.61
N LYS A 183 25.81 0.31 -13.00
CA LYS A 183 26.91 -0.39 -13.70
C LYS A 183 27.40 -1.59 -12.90
N ASP A 184 27.42 -1.45 -11.57
CA ASP A 184 27.61 -2.54 -10.64
C ASP A 184 26.28 -2.86 -9.95
N LYS A 185 25.94 -4.15 -9.86
CA LYS A 185 24.82 -4.63 -9.03
C LYS A 185 25.11 -4.51 -7.52
N LYS A 186 26.29 -4.00 -7.16
CA LYS A 186 26.70 -3.75 -5.78
C LYS A 186 26.06 -2.45 -5.27
N ALA A 187 25.97 -2.32 -3.95
CA ALA A 187 25.54 -1.08 -3.33
C ALA A 187 26.53 0.05 -3.68
N LEU A 188 26.01 1.16 -4.17
CA LEU A 188 26.80 2.36 -4.47
C LEU A 188 27.22 3.01 -3.14
N THR A 189 28.50 3.33 -2.99
CA THR A 189 29.04 3.98 -1.78
C THR A 189 29.99 5.13 -2.13
N GLY A 190 30.11 6.11 -1.22
CA GLY A 190 31.06 7.23 -1.36
C GLY A 190 30.88 8.03 -2.65
N ALA A 191 31.99 8.33 -3.33
CA ALA A 191 32.02 9.18 -4.53
C ALA A 191 31.21 8.60 -5.71
N GLU A 192 31.05 7.28 -5.80
CA GLU A 192 30.25 6.64 -6.84
C GLU A 192 28.76 6.94 -6.66
N LEU A 193 28.30 6.97 -5.40
CA LEU A 193 26.94 7.32 -5.04
C LEU A 193 26.63 8.79 -5.39
N GLU A 194 27.54 9.71 -5.10
CA GLU A 194 27.39 11.13 -5.45
C GLU A 194 27.41 11.38 -6.95
N LYS A 195 28.24 10.66 -7.70
CA LYS A 195 28.23 10.76 -9.15
C LYS A 195 26.93 10.22 -9.74
N TRP A 196 26.46 9.09 -9.20
CA TRP A 196 25.24 8.45 -9.67
C TRP A 196 23.98 9.25 -9.30
N SER A 197 23.95 9.90 -8.14
CA SER A 197 22.82 10.74 -7.72
C SER A 197 22.57 11.94 -8.66
N ASN A 198 23.60 12.37 -9.37
CA ASN A 198 23.53 13.44 -10.37
C ASN A 198 23.17 12.93 -11.79
N GLU A 199 22.94 11.63 -11.99
CA GLU A 199 22.49 11.12 -13.29
C GLU A 199 21.05 11.59 -13.60
N PRO A 200 20.74 11.98 -14.86
CA PRO A 200 19.41 12.44 -15.25
C PRO A 200 18.29 11.47 -14.86
N LYS A 201 18.52 10.17 -14.99
CA LYS A 201 17.54 9.12 -14.64
C LYS A 201 17.18 9.09 -13.15
N VAL A 202 18.12 9.49 -12.29
CA VAL A 202 17.89 9.59 -10.85
C VAL A 202 17.05 10.84 -10.54
N GLN A 203 17.28 11.94 -11.27
CA GLN A 203 16.46 13.14 -11.17
C GLN A 203 15.01 12.86 -11.63
N ASP A 204 14.84 12.15 -12.75
CA ASP A 204 13.50 11.71 -13.22
C ASP A 204 12.78 10.86 -12.16
N TRP A 205 13.51 9.97 -11.49
CA TRP A 205 12.98 9.14 -10.42
C TRP A 205 12.56 9.96 -9.19
N ILE A 206 13.31 10.99 -8.83
CA ILE A 206 12.94 11.90 -7.73
C ILE A 206 11.66 12.65 -8.07
N GLU A 207 11.54 13.17 -9.30
CA GLU A 207 10.32 13.83 -9.76
C GLU A 207 9.13 12.86 -9.74
N PHE A 208 9.34 11.64 -10.25
CA PHE A 208 8.33 10.58 -10.21
C PHE A 208 7.86 10.28 -8.78
N THR A 209 8.79 10.20 -7.82
CA THR A 209 8.47 9.91 -6.41
C THR A 209 7.60 11.02 -5.81
N LYS A 210 7.92 12.29 -6.07
CA LYS A 210 7.10 13.43 -5.64
C LYS A 210 5.68 13.35 -6.22
N ARG A 211 5.55 13.09 -7.53
CA ARG A 211 4.24 12.92 -8.17
C ARG A 211 3.45 11.75 -7.62
N TYR A 212 4.13 10.64 -7.32
CA TYR A 212 3.50 9.46 -6.72
C TYR A 212 2.90 9.79 -5.35
N ASP A 213 3.63 10.52 -4.51
CA ASP A 213 3.16 10.92 -3.17
C ASP A 213 2.04 11.97 -3.24
N GLU A 214 2.06 12.86 -4.24
CA GLU A 214 0.96 13.79 -4.50
C GLU A 214 -0.32 13.07 -4.96
N ARG A 215 -0.17 12.03 -5.80
CA ARG A 215 -1.28 11.21 -6.29
C ARG A 215 -1.89 10.35 -5.18
N TYR A 216 -1.05 9.85 -4.28
CA TYR A 216 -1.44 9.03 -3.15
C TYR A 216 -0.92 9.68 -1.86
N PRO A 217 -1.58 10.72 -1.35
CA PRO A 217 -1.22 11.29 -0.06
C PRO A 217 -1.60 10.31 1.05
N PHE A 218 -0.73 10.14 2.06
CA PHE A 218 -1.09 9.37 3.24
C PHE A 218 -2.19 10.10 4.02
N PRO A 219 -3.31 9.44 4.38
CA PRO A 219 -4.40 10.09 5.11
C PRO A 219 -3.95 10.54 6.49
N LYS A 220 -4.22 11.80 6.85
CA LYS A 220 -3.85 12.36 8.15
C LYS A 220 -4.59 11.66 9.29
N GLU A 221 -5.79 11.17 9.01
CA GLU A 221 -6.64 10.45 9.93
C GLU A 221 -5.92 9.22 10.48
N LEU A 222 -5.10 8.55 9.66
CA LEU A 222 -4.38 7.33 10.02
C LEU A 222 -3.08 7.58 10.78
N ILE A 223 -2.71 8.83 11.07
CA ILE A 223 -1.50 9.13 11.85
C ILE A 223 -1.79 8.87 13.34
N ILE A 224 -0.95 8.05 13.97
CA ILE A 224 -0.93 7.80 15.41
C ILE A 224 0.28 8.54 15.98
N GLU A 225 -0.01 9.62 16.72
CA GLU A 225 0.95 10.40 17.52
C GLU A 225 1.51 9.56 18.67
#